data_AF-A0A0S3RIZ9-F1
#
_entry.id   AF-A0A0S3RIZ9-F1
#
_cell.length_a   1.000
_cell.length_b   1.000
_cell.length_c   1.000
_cell.angle_alpha   90.00
_cell.angle_beta   90.00
_cell.angle_gamma   90.00
#
_symmetry.space_group_name_H-M   'P 1'
#
loop_
_entity.id
_entity.type
_entity.pdbx_description
1 polymer ?
#
loop_
_entity_poly.entity_id
_entity_poly.type
_entity_poly.pdbx_seq_one_letter_code
_entity_poly.pdbx_strand_id
1 'polypeptide(L)'
;MKSSMGMGWLFPVFLLFHFSFSHSWCHPHDNLALLHFKASLTLNFTYSYNNYYVDYCHQVYPTITTWENGTDCCSWSGVTCHPISGHVTALELACGAIQGKINANSTLFSLSQMQSLNLAFNDFSNSQIPSTIGELVSLTHLNLSFTNFEVKMGRRHMEEDAPKCNRFRGAIFERY
;
A
#
# COMPACT_ATOMS: atom_id res chain seq x y z
N MET A 1 -61.51 -38.10 36.81
CA MET A 1 -60.83 -37.17 37.75
C MET A 1 -59.32 -37.26 37.53
N LYS A 2 -58.64 -36.09 37.58
CA LYS A 2 -57.23 -35.76 37.23
C LYS A 2 -57.03 -35.49 35.72
N SER A 3 -57.07 -34.23 35.23
CA SER A 3 -56.14 -33.08 35.41
C SER A 3 -54.81 -33.32 34.65
N SER A 4 -54.19 -32.44 33.87
CA SER A 4 -54.42 -31.05 33.41
C SER A 4 -53.37 -30.76 32.30
N MET A 5 -53.77 -29.91 31.36
CA MET A 5 -53.05 -28.95 30.49
C MET A 5 -51.52 -29.00 30.33
N GLY A 6 -51.10 -28.90 29.07
CA GLY A 6 -49.79 -28.37 28.65
C GLY A 6 -49.77 -28.05 27.16
N MET A 7 -50.23 -26.86 26.77
CA MET A 7 -50.04 -26.31 25.42
C MET A 7 -48.59 -25.85 25.28
N GLY A 8 -47.77 -26.63 24.58
CA GLY A 8 -46.43 -26.22 24.16
C GLY A 8 -46.51 -25.40 22.88
N TRP A 9 -46.42 -24.08 23.01
CA TRP A 9 -46.16 -23.18 21.89
C TRP A 9 -44.71 -23.38 21.42
N LEU A 10 -44.50 -23.80 20.18
CA LEU A 10 -43.23 -23.64 19.48
C LEU A 10 -43.41 -22.59 18.39
N PHE A 11 -43.34 -21.32 18.78
CA PHE A 11 -43.06 -20.24 17.84
C PHE A 11 -41.58 -20.29 17.43
N PRO A 12 -41.26 -19.89 16.19
CA PRO A 12 -40.03 -20.25 15.50
C PRO A 12 -38.86 -19.50 16.10
N VAL A 13 -37.77 -20.21 16.38
CA VAL A 13 -36.47 -19.56 16.54
C VAL A 13 -36.11 -19.00 15.17
N PHE A 14 -36.43 -17.73 14.96
CA PHE A 14 -35.81 -16.90 13.94
C PHE A 14 -34.30 -17.04 14.17
N LEU A 15 -33.65 -17.90 13.40
CA LEU A 15 -32.21 -17.88 13.23
C LEU A 15 -31.90 -16.59 12.47
N LEU A 16 -31.88 -15.48 13.23
CA LEU A 16 -31.06 -14.33 12.90
C LEU A 16 -29.63 -14.80 13.05
N PHE A 17 -29.15 -15.57 12.08
CA PHE A 17 -27.73 -15.58 11.81
C PHE A 17 -27.42 -14.17 11.33
N HIS A 18 -27.00 -13.38 12.32
CA HIS A 18 -26.16 -12.20 12.22
C HIS A 18 -25.51 -12.14 10.85
N PHE A 19 -25.70 -11.02 10.15
CA PHE A 19 -24.91 -10.64 8.98
C PHE A 19 -23.49 -11.16 9.18
N SER A 20 -23.14 -12.25 8.49
CA SER A 20 -21.76 -12.67 8.42
C SER A 20 -21.09 -11.50 7.75
N PHE A 21 -20.30 -10.73 8.50
CA PHE A 21 -19.41 -9.74 7.90
C PHE A 21 -18.68 -10.51 6.82
N SER A 22 -19.09 -10.30 5.58
CA SER A 22 -18.54 -10.98 4.43
C SER A 22 -17.20 -10.30 4.26
N HIS A 23 -16.19 -10.75 5.00
CA HIS A 23 -14.85 -10.28 4.75
C HIS A 23 -14.51 -10.81 3.37
N SER A 24 -14.61 -9.94 2.37
CA SER A 24 -14.19 -10.27 1.03
C SER A 24 -12.70 -10.51 1.08
N TRP A 25 -12.29 -11.71 0.68
CA TRP A 25 -10.90 -12.07 0.51
C TRP A 25 -10.26 -11.10 -0.47
N CYS A 26 -8.95 -10.89 -0.34
CA CYS A 26 -8.20 -10.10 -1.29
C CYS A 26 -8.52 -10.50 -2.73
N HIS A 27 -8.78 -9.48 -3.55
CA HIS A 27 -9.07 -9.68 -4.96
C HIS A 27 -7.87 -10.41 -5.62
N PRO A 28 -8.08 -11.50 -6.37
CA PRO A 28 -6.96 -12.33 -6.86
C PRO A 28 -5.95 -11.58 -7.73
N HIS A 29 -6.42 -10.62 -8.53
CA HIS A 29 -5.54 -9.79 -9.36
C HIS A 29 -4.61 -8.92 -8.51
N ASP A 30 -5.14 -8.36 -7.42
CA ASP A 30 -4.42 -7.44 -6.55
C ASP A 30 -3.39 -8.22 -5.72
N ASN A 31 -3.75 -9.40 -5.21
CA ASN A 31 -2.84 -10.33 -4.53
C ASN A 31 -1.62 -10.63 -5.41
N LEU A 32 -1.88 -11.04 -6.66
CA LEU A 32 -0.83 -11.38 -7.62
C LEU A 32 0.03 -10.15 -7.98
N ALA A 33 -0.61 -9.00 -8.23
CA ALA A 33 0.08 -7.75 -8.53
C ALA A 33 1.04 -7.34 -7.40
N LEU A 34 0.62 -7.49 -6.14
CA LEU A 34 1.45 -7.21 -4.97
C LEU A 34 2.62 -8.21 -4.83
N LEU A 35 2.41 -9.50 -5.08
CA LEU A 35 3.50 -10.50 -5.07
C LEU A 35 4.55 -10.22 -6.16
N HIS A 36 4.09 -9.88 -7.37
CA HIS A 36 4.99 -9.46 -8.46
C HIS A 36 5.72 -8.15 -8.14
N PHE A 37 5.04 -7.20 -7.51
CA PHE A 37 5.66 -5.96 -7.07
C PHE A 37 6.74 -6.24 -6.02
N LYS A 38 6.42 -7.05 -5.00
CA LYS A 38 7.38 -7.50 -3.98
C LYS A 38 8.63 -8.15 -4.58
N ALA A 39 8.50 -8.93 -5.65
CA ALA A 39 9.63 -9.57 -6.30
C ALA A 39 10.63 -8.57 -6.94
N SER A 40 10.21 -7.31 -7.16
CA SER A 40 11.07 -6.22 -7.64
C SER A 40 11.75 -5.42 -6.51
N LEU A 41 11.48 -5.77 -5.25
CA LEU A 41 11.96 -5.07 -4.06
C LEU A 41 12.96 -5.90 -3.28
N THR A 42 13.84 -5.22 -2.55
CA THR A 42 14.77 -5.81 -1.58
C THR A 42 14.67 -5.06 -0.25
N LEU A 43 15.07 -5.73 0.83
CA LEU A 43 15.17 -5.11 2.15
C LEU A 43 16.64 -4.86 2.48
N ASN A 44 16.97 -3.62 2.84
CA ASN A 44 18.32 -3.23 3.20
C ASN A 44 18.35 -2.49 4.54
N PHE A 45 18.66 -3.25 5.58
CA PHE A 45 18.76 -2.74 6.95
C PHE A 45 20.09 -2.05 7.25
N THR A 46 21.09 -2.11 6.35
CA THR A 46 22.41 -1.49 6.59
C THR A 46 22.32 0.02 6.75
N TYR A 47 21.41 0.67 6.01
CA TYR A 47 21.19 2.12 6.08
C TYR A 47 20.22 2.56 7.19
N SER A 48 19.46 1.60 7.76
CA SER A 48 18.45 1.84 8.80
C SER A 48 19.02 2.39 10.12
N TYR A 49 20.33 2.27 10.33
CA TYR A 49 21.00 2.71 11.56
C TYR A 49 21.73 4.05 11.43
N ASN A 50 21.63 4.74 10.30
CA ASN A 50 22.14 6.10 10.22
C ASN A 50 21.17 7.09 10.88
N ASN A 51 21.70 8.06 11.62
CA ASN A 51 20.96 9.05 12.42
C ASN A 51 19.79 9.69 11.64
N TYR A 52 19.99 9.93 10.35
CA TYR A 52 18.96 10.47 9.46
C TYR A 52 17.65 9.66 9.43
N TYR A 53 17.69 8.33 9.46
CA TYR A 53 16.47 7.52 9.46
C TYR A 53 15.83 7.44 10.85
N VAL A 54 16.64 7.43 11.90
CA VAL A 54 16.17 7.33 13.29
C VAL A 54 15.30 8.53 13.69
N ASP A 55 15.63 9.72 13.19
CA ASP A 55 14.88 10.95 13.50
C ASP A 55 13.47 10.99 12.88
N TYR A 56 13.26 10.39 11.70
CA TYR A 56 11.97 10.40 11.01
C TYR A 56 11.19 9.08 11.15
N CYS A 57 11.92 7.97 11.23
CA CYS A 57 11.40 6.63 11.41
C CYS A 57 11.77 6.16 12.82
N HIS A 58 10.91 6.43 13.80
CA HIS A 58 11.10 5.98 15.19
C HIS A 58 11.39 4.47 15.29
N GLN A 59 10.83 3.67 14.38
CA GLN A 59 11.11 2.26 14.23
C GLN A 59 10.98 1.87 12.75
N VAL A 60 11.92 1.05 12.27
CA VAL A 60 11.84 0.45 10.92
C VAL A 60 10.94 -0.77 10.97
N TYR A 61 9.94 -0.77 10.11
CA TYR A 61 8.92 -1.81 10.02
C TYR A 61 8.95 -2.40 8.62
N PRO A 62 9.64 -3.53 8.38
CA PRO A 62 9.71 -4.12 7.05
C PRO A 62 8.36 -4.78 6.69
N THR A 63 7.40 -3.96 6.25
CA THR A 63 5.99 -4.32 6.03
C THR A 63 5.81 -5.45 5.02
N ILE A 64 6.65 -5.50 3.99
CA ILE A 64 6.57 -6.51 2.92
C ILE A 64 7.00 -7.93 3.35
N THR A 65 7.53 -8.12 4.57
CA THR A 65 7.92 -9.45 5.07
C THR A 65 6.72 -10.39 5.19
N THR A 66 5.57 -9.85 5.61
CA THR A 66 4.31 -10.60 5.78
C THR A 66 3.63 -11.02 4.49
N TRP A 67 4.09 -10.53 3.35
CA TRP A 67 3.44 -10.74 2.06
C TRP A 67 3.76 -12.13 1.52
N GLU A 68 2.93 -13.12 1.85
CA GLU A 68 3.21 -14.53 1.56
C GLU A 68 2.23 -15.11 0.54
N ASN A 69 2.77 -15.82 -0.44
CA ASN A 69 1.94 -16.52 -1.43
C ASN A 69 1.00 -17.52 -0.73
N GLY A 70 -0.26 -17.54 -1.15
CA GLY A 70 -1.29 -18.41 -0.56
C GLY A 70 -1.96 -17.85 0.70
N THR A 71 -1.61 -16.63 1.13
CA THR A 71 -2.29 -15.92 2.22
C THR A 71 -3.12 -14.75 1.69
N ASP A 72 -4.12 -14.33 2.46
CA ASP A 72 -4.99 -13.20 2.10
C ASP A 72 -4.21 -11.88 2.17
N CYS A 73 -4.10 -11.16 1.05
CA CYS A 73 -3.31 -9.92 1.01
C CYS A 73 -3.89 -8.81 1.90
N CYS A 74 -5.18 -8.84 2.19
CA CYS A 74 -5.82 -7.85 3.06
C CYS A 74 -5.40 -8.00 4.52
N SER A 75 -4.74 -9.12 4.87
CA SER A 75 -4.13 -9.36 6.17
C SER A 75 -2.65 -8.97 6.23
N TRP A 76 -2.04 -8.60 5.10
CA TRP A 76 -0.62 -8.25 5.04
C TRP A 76 -0.36 -6.89 5.69
N SER A 77 0.78 -6.78 6.37
CA SER A 77 1.23 -5.51 6.93
C SER A 77 1.36 -4.44 5.85
N GLY A 78 0.77 -3.28 6.12
CA GLY A 78 0.78 -2.13 5.21
C GLY A 78 -0.22 -2.23 4.05
N VAL A 79 -1.06 -3.26 3.96
CA VAL A 79 -2.11 -3.37 2.93
C VAL A 79 -3.46 -3.06 3.54
N THR A 80 -4.23 -2.18 2.91
CA THR A 80 -5.64 -1.95 3.22
C THR A 80 -6.49 -2.30 2.02
N CYS A 81 -7.60 -3.01 2.25
CA CYS A 81 -8.55 -3.39 1.23
C CYS A 81 -9.93 -2.75 1.44
N HIS A 82 -10.68 -2.61 0.36
CA HIS A 82 -12.10 -2.29 0.41
C HIS A 82 -12.88 -3.47 1.01
N PRO A 83 -13.74 -3.25 2.02
CA PRO A 83 -14.31 -4.31 2.85
C PRO A 83 -15.30 -5.25 2.13
N ILE A 84 -15.80 -4.84 0.97
CA ILE A 84 -16.81 -5.59 0.20
C ILE A 84 -16.21 -6.20 -1.06
N SER A 85 -15.29 -5.50 -1.72
CA SER A 85 -14.76 -5.93 -3.02
C SER A 85 -13.40 -6.62 -2.92
N GLY A 86 -12.71 -6.51 -1.77
CA GLY A 86 -11.40 -7.10 -1.56
C GLY A 86 -10.27 -6.43 -2.36
N HIS A 87 -10.56 -5.36 -3.09
CA HIS A 87 -9.55 -4.61 -3.83
C HIS A 87 -8.67 -3.79 -2.88
N VAL A 88 -7.38 -3.69 -3.21
CA VAL A 88 -6.41 -2.92 -2.44
C VAL A 88 -6.67 -1.43 -2.66
N THR A 89 -6.86 -0.71 -1.55
CA THR A 89 -7.14 0.73 -1.54
C THR A 89 -6.01 1.55 -0.94
N ALA A 90 -5.14 0.97 -0.11
CA ALA A 90 -3.96 1.67 0.41
C ALA A 90 -2.75 0.76 0.56
N LEU A 91 -1.57 1.32 0.29
CA LEU A 91 -0.27 0.75 0.60
C LEU A 91 0.54 1.70 1.49
N GLU A 92 0.75 1.30 2.74
CA GLU A 92 1.54 2.01 3.75
C GLU A 92 2.88 1.30 3.95
N LEU A 93 3.89 1.71 3.19
CA LEU A 93 5.21 1.07 3.15
C LEU A 93 6.33 1.98 3.67
N ALA A 94 5.99 3.08 4.33
CA ALA A 94 6.97 4.03 4.84
C ALA A 94 7.90 3.38 5.87
N CYS A 95 9.15 3.85 5.94
CA CYS A 95 10.13 3.36 6.91
C CYS A 95 10.36 1.85 6.85
N GLY A 96 10.23 1.26 5.65
CA GLY A 96 10.25 -0.18 5.45
C GLY A 96 11.64 -0.78 5.20
N ALA A 97 12.68 0.06 5.16
CA ALA A 97 14.01 -0.30 4.67
C ALA A 97 13.96 -0.91 3.25
N ILE A 98 13.00 -0.45 2.43
CA ILE A 98 12.77 -0.97 1.08
C ILE A 98 13.75 -0.31 0.12
N GLN A 99 14.36 -1.15 -0.71
CA GLN A 99 15.13 -0.76 -1.88
C GLN A 99 14.56 -1.43 -3.13
N GLY A 100 14.86 -0.88 -4.29
CA GLY A 100 14.49 -1.49 -5.56
C GLY A 100 14.22 -0.46 -6.64
N LYS A 101 13.69 -0.96 -7.77
CA LYS A 101 13.38 -0.13 -8.92
C LYS A 101 11.91 -0.24 -9.27
N ILE A 102 11.20 0.89 -9.19
CA ILE A 102 9.81 0.99 -9.65
C ILE A 102 9.84 1.46 -11.10
N ASN A 103 9.84 0.52 -12.03
CA ASN A 103 9.81 0.81 -13.47
C ASN A 103 8.39 1.15 -13.93
N ALA A 104 8.26 1.75 -15.11
CA ALA A 104 6.97 2.09 -15.70
C ALA A 104 6.01 0.89 -15.87
N ASN A 105 6.55 -0.32 -16.03
CA ASN A 105 5.79 -1.57 -16.15
C ASN A 105 5.56 -2.29 -14.82
N SER A 106 5.76 -1.63 -13.68
CA SER A 106 5.51 -2.23 -12.36
C SER A 106 4.04 -2.60 -12.21
N THR A 107 3.77 -3.80 -11.67
CA THR A 107 2.42 -4.24 -11.32
C THR A 107 1.78 -3.40 -10.22
N LEU A 108 2.55 -2.55 -9.52
CA LEU A 108 2.01 -1.53 -8.62
C LEU A 108 0.94 -0.67 -9.31
N PHE A 109 1.14 -0.35 -10.59
CA PHE A 109 0.24 0.53 -11.34
C PHE A 109 -1.03 -0.16 -11.86
N SER A 110 -1.15 -1.50 -11.73
CA SER A 110 -2.38 -2.22 -12.09
C SER A 110 -3.44 -2.22 -10.98
N LEU A 111 -3.10 -1.72 -9.79
CA LEU A 111 -3.98 -1.62 -8.63
C LEU A 111 -4.93 -0.42 -8.77
N SER A 112 -5.89 -0.53 -9.70
CA SER A 112 -6.75 0.57 -10.16
C SER A 112 -7.62 1.25 -9.08
N GLN A 113 -7.92 0.56 -7.98
CA GLN A 113 -8.72 1.07 -6.86
C GLN A 113 -7.85 1.71 -5.75
N MET A 114 -6.54 1.81 -5.94
CA MET A 114 -5.63 2.39 -4.96
C MET A 114 -5.90 3.89 -4.77
N GLN A 115 -6.15 4.27 -3.53
CA GLN A 115 -6.45 5.64 -3.09
C GLN A 115 -5.26 6.28 -2.36
N SER A 116 -4.48 5.48 -1.61
CA SER A 116 -3.29 5.95 -0.89
C SER A 116 -2.06 5.11 -1.24
N LEU A 117 -0.95 5.78 -1.56
CA LEU A 117 0.36 5.18 -1.71
C LEU A 117 1.40 5.96 -0.91
N ASN A 118 1.94 5.32 0.12
CA ASN A 118 2.99 5.89 0.96
C ASN A 118 4.26 5.04 0.88
N LEU A 119 5.26 5.59 0.20
CA LEU A 119 6.58 4.97 0.04
C LEU A 119 7.67 5.74 0.83
N ALA A 120 7.28 6.70 1.66
CA ALA A 120 8.20 7.65 2.27
C ALA A 120 9.31 6.98 3.07
N PHE A 121 10.48 7.61 3.12
CA PHE A 121 11.63 7.08 3.88
C PHE A 121 11.96 5.62 3.47
N ASN A 122 12.19 5.44 2.18
CA ASN A 122 12.77 4.24 1.60
C ASN A 122 13.82 4.67 0.58
N ASP A 123 14.54 3.74 -0.05
CA ASP A 123 15.63 4.10 -0.95
C ASP A 123 15.39 3.56 -2.38
N PHE A 124 14.88 4.44 -3.22
CA PHE A 124 14.63 4.21 -4.65
C PHE A 124 15.61 5.00 -5.52
N SER A 125 16.85 5.19 -5.05
CA SER A 125 17.91 5.97 -5.72
C SER A 125 18.29 5.53 -7.13
N ASN A 126 17.95 4.31 -7.55
CA ASN A 126 18.18 3.81 -8.92
C ASN A 126 16.91 3.81 -9.79
N SER A 127 15.89 4.54 -9.35
CA SER A 127 14.58 4.60 -10.00
C SER A 127 14.22 6.05 -10.29
N GLN A 128 13.56 6.28 -11.42
CA GLN A 128 12.85 7.54 -11.68
C GLN A 128 11.40 7.37 -11.25
N ILE A 129 10.72 8.48 -10.94
CA ILE A 129 9.26 8.46 -10.75
C ILE A 129 8.62 8.14 -12.11
N PRO A 130 7.94 7.00 -12.27
CA PRO A 130 7.33 6.67 -13.56
C PRO A 130 6.10 7.55 -13.80
N SER A 131 5.93 8.07 -15.02
CA SER A 131 4.72 8.79 -15.41
C SER A 131 3.46 7.91 -15.35
N THR A 132 3.63 6.59 -15.39
CA THR A 132 2.55 5.60 -15.22
C THR A 132 1.93 5.62 -13.83
N ILE A 133 2.49 6.34 -12.86
CA ILE A 133 1.78 6.65 -11.61
C ILE A 133 0.45 7.39 -11.87
N GLY A 134 0.34 8.08 -13.00
CA GLY A 134 -0.91 8.70 -13.47
C GLY A 134 -2.02 7.70 -13.84
N GLU A 135 -1.69 6.42 -14.05
CA GLU A 135 -2.67 5.35 -14.33
C GLU A 135 -3.45 4.92 -13.08
N LEU A 136 -2.94 5.26 -11.88
CA LEU A 136 -3.68 5.13 -10.63
C LEU A 136 -4.73 6.25 -10.53
N VAL A 137 -5.82 6.09 -11.27
CA VAL A 137 -6.89 7.09 -11.41
C VAL A 137 -7.62 7.38 -10.10
N SER A 138 -7.66 6.42 -9.18
CA SER A 138 -8.31 6.55 -7.86
C SER A 138 -7.40 7.18 -6.79
N LEU A 139 -6.12 7.40 -7.11
CA LEU A 139 -5.11 7.80 -6.12
C LEU A 139 -5.27 9.27 -5.73
N THR A 140 -5.62 9.50 -4.48
CA THR A 140 -5.84 10.83 -3.87
C THR A 140 -4.69 11.25 -2.97
N HIS A 141 -3.99 10.28 -2.37
CA HIS A 141 -2.88 10.51 -1.45
C HIS A 141 -1.62 9.83 -1.97
N LEU A 142 -0.58 10.61 -2.22
CA LEU A 142 0.73 10.10 -2.64
C LEU A 142 1.83 10.73 -1.79
N ASN A 143 2.56 9.89 -1.07
CA ASN A 143 3.71 10.31 -0.28
C ASN A 143 4.98 9.60 -0.77
N LEU A 144 5.83 10.36 -1.45
CA LEU A 144 7.15 9.92 -1.93
C LEU A 144 8.29 10.66 -1.20
N SER A 145 8.02 11.22 -0.02
CA SER A 145 9.01 12.00 0.72
C SER A 145 10.24 11.19 1.06
N PHE A 146 11.43 11.74 0.81
CA PHE A 146 12.70 11.11 1.21
C PHE A 146 12.92 9.69 0.65
N THR A 147 12.50 9.48 -0.60
CA THR A 147 12.62 8.21 -1.35
C THR A 147 13.87 8.13 -2.24
N ASN A 148 14.64 9.20 -2.34
CA ASN A 148 15.80 9.35 -3.24
C ASN A 148 15.55 9.10 -4.75
N PHE A 149 14.31 9.09 -5.26
CA PHE A 149 14.06 8.93 -6.70
C PHE A 149 14.90 9.91 -7.54
N GLU A 150 15.44 9.41 -8.65
CA GLU A 150 16.15 10.21 -9.65
C GLU A 150 15.19 11.16 -10.38
N VAL A 151 15.65 12.39 -10.61
CA VAL A 151 14.93 13.38 -11.39
C VAL A 151 15.35 13.26 -12.85
N LYS A 152 14.40 13.04 -13.76
CA LYS A 152 14.67 13.11 -15.19
C LYS A 152 14.77 14.57 -15.62
N MET A 153 15.96 15.16 -15.54
CA MET A 153 16.24 16.45 -16.16
C MET A 153 16.25 16.27 -17.69
N GLY A 154 15.20 16.72 -18.35
CA GLY A 154 15.18 16.81 -19.81
C GLY A 154 16.22 17.84 -20.27
N ARG A 155 17.11 17.47 -21.20
CA ARG A 155 18.00 18.43 -21.87
C ARG A 155 17.15 19.42 -22.68
N ARG A 156 16.71 20.50 -22.05
CA ARG A 156 16.47 21.77 -22.75
C ARG A 156 17.59 22.71 -22.30
N HIS A 157 18.15 23.40 -23.29
CA HIS A 157 19.35 24.23 -23.23
C HIS A 157 19.62 24.79 -21.83
N MET A 158 20.80 24.46 -21.29
CA MET A 158 21.31 25.06 -20.06
C MET A 158 21.57 26.54 -20.35
N GLU A 159 20.59 27.38 -20.07
CA GLU A 159 20.86 28.76 -19.69
C GLU A 159 21.25 28.70 -18.21
N GLU A 160 22.52 29.04 -17.95
CA GLU A 160 23.09 29.27 -16.63
C GLU A 160 22.21 30.28 -15.89
N ASP A 161 21.20 29.83 -15.15
CA ASP A 161 20.58 30.54 -14.00
C ASP A 161 19.39 29.80 -13.37
N ALA A 162 19.29 28.46 -13.51
CA ALA A 162 18.27 27.71 -12.77
C ALA A 162 18.74 27.41 -11.33
N PRO A 163 17.98 27.81 -10.29
CA PRO A 163 18.37 27.57 -8.91
C PRO A 163 18.48 26.06 -8.69
N LYS A 164 19.52 25.64 -7.96
CA LYS A 164 19.70 24.27 -7.45
C LYS A 164 18.33 23.68 -7.11
N CYS A 165 17.82 22.81 -7.98
CA CYS A 165 16.57 22.12 -7.77
C CYS A 165 16.84 21.16 -6.61
N ASN A 166 16.58 21.65 -5.41
CA ASN A 166 16.81 20.94 -4.17
C ASN A 166 16.06 19.61 -4.27
N ARG A 167 16.81 18.51 -4.22
CA ARG A 167 16.46 17.23 -3.60
C ARG A 167 15.00 17.21 -3.12
N PHE A 168 14.12 16.47 -3.79
CA PHE A 168 12.70 16.32 -3.42
C PHE A 168 12.56 16.01 -1.91
N ARG A 169 12.48 17.06 -1.09
CA ARG A 169 12.27 17.00 0.36
C ARG A 169 10.79 17.29 0.57
N GLY A 170 10.03 16.27 0.93
CA GLY A 170 8.67 16.44 1.46
C GLY A 170 7.55 16.68 0.45
N ALA A 171 7.54 16.02 -0.71
CA ALA A 171 6.39 16.12 -1.61
C ALA A 171 5.29 15.14 -1.17
N ILE A 172 4.32 15.65 -0.41
CA ILE A 172 2.98 15.07 -0.27
C ILE A 172 2.14 15.65 -1.41
N PHE A 173 1.61 14.80 -2.28
CA PHE A 173 0.67 15.20 -3.31
C PHE A 173 -0.73 14.80 -2.88
N GLU A 174 -1.56 15.79 -2.57
CA GLU A 174 -3.01 15.64 -2.46
C GLU A 174 -3.61 16.02 -3.82
N ARG A 175 -4.41 15.13 -4.42
CA ARG A 175 -5.28 15.51 -5.54
C ARG A 175 -6.61 15.97 -4.96
N TYR A 176 -6.87 17.29 -5.05
CA TYR A 176 -8.19 17.89 -4.81
C TYR A 176 -9.13 17.66 -6.00
#